data_AF-A0A1F8X8K6-F1
#
_entry.id   AF-A0A1F8X8K6-F1
#
_cell.length_a   1.000
_cell.length_b   1.000
_cell.length_c   1.000
_cell.angle_alpha   90.00
_cell.angle_beta   90.00
_cell.angle_gamma   90.00
#
_symmetry.space_group_name_H-M   'P 1'
#
loop_
_entity.id
_entity.type
_entity.pdbx_description
1 polymer ?
#
loop_
_entity_poly.entity_id
_entity_poly.type
_entity_poly.pdbx_seq_one_letter_code
_entity_poly.pdbx_strand_id
1 'polypeptide(L)'
;MRIDLDALTEGERFIVSWQYHLQNSFFTALAEAISRADIFNLARLEKGFPEEVRAYRDFSMVSGWWEEVRKKAGIIREDNDAKA
;
A
#
# COMPACT_ATOMS: atom_id res chain seq x y z
N MET A 1 -7.72 -17.33 -1.98
CA MET A 1 -6.84 -16.34 -2.62
C MET A 1 -5.54 -16.30 -1.83
N ARG A 2 -4.39 -16.52 -2.46
CA ARG A 2 -3.07 -16.39 -1.80
C ARG A 2 -2.48 -15.05 -2.22
N ILE A 3 -2.11 -14.23 -1.25
CA ILE A 3 -1.41 -12.95 -1.49
C ILE A 3 0.08 -13.22 -1.31
N ASP A 4 0.88 -12.92 -2.32
CA ASP A 4 2.33 -13.05 -2.26
C ASP A 4 2.95 -11.76 -1.72
N LEU A 5 3.13 -11.69 -0.39
CA LEU A 5 3.73 -10.54 0.27
C LEU A 5 5.26 -10.49 0.09
N ASP A 6 5.90 -11.61 -0.27
CA ASP A 6 7.36 -11.70 -0.43
C ASP A 6 7.84 -11.11 -1.75
N ALA A 7 6.93 -10.97 -2.72
CA ALA A 7 7.17 -10.27 -3.98
C ALA A 7 7.09 -8.73 -3.87
N LEU A 8 6.73 -8.19 -2.69
CA LEU A 8 6.47 -6.76 -2.47
C LEU A 8 7.61 -6.09 -1.71
N THR A 9 7.83 -4.80 -1.97
CA THR A 9 8.67 -3.96 -1.08
C THR A 9 8.01 -3.81 0.29
N GLU A 10 8.76 -3.28 1.28
CA GLU A 10 8.21 -3.04 2.62
C GLU A 10 7.00 -2.09 2.59
N GLY A 11 7.09 -0.98 1.85
CA GLY A 11 5.97 -0.06 1.67
C GLY A 11 4.77 -0.67 0.93
N GLU A 12 5.00 -1.44 -0.14
CA GLU A 12 3.93 -2.14 -0.86
C GLU A 12 3.25 -3.18 0.03
N ARG A 13 4.03 -3.96 0.79
CA ARG A 13 3.55 -4.91 1.78
C ARG A 13 2.74 -4.21 2.86
N PHE A 14 3.16 -3.03 3.31
CA PHE A 14 2.41 -2.24 4.29
C PHE A 14 1.01 -1.89 3.76
N ILE A 15 0.90 -1.35 2.54
CA ILE A 15 -0.39 -0.99 1.94
C ILE A 15 -1.25 -2.22 1.69
N VAL A 16 -0.71 -3.30 1.11
CA VAL A 16 -1.46 -4.54 0.89
C VAL A 16 -1.96 -5.12 2.20
N SER A 17 -1.11 -5.17 3.23
CA SER A 17 -1.50 -5.68 4.54
C SER A 17 -2.58 -4.81 5.19
N TRP A 18 -2.56 -3.49 4.98
CA TRP A 18 -3.59 -2.58 5.46
C TRP A 18 -4.93 -2.81 4.75
N GLN A 19 -4.93 -2.84 3.40
CA GLN A 19 -6.13 -3.02 2.59
C GLN A 19 -6.81 -4.38 2.79
N TYR A 20 -6.04 -5.41 3.16
CA TYR A 20 -6.55 -6.77 3.40
C TYR A 20 -6.62 -7.16 4.88
N HIS A 21 -6.48 -6.20 5.80
CA HIS A 21 -6.55 -6.42 7.26
C HIS A 21 -5.61 -7.52 7.78
N LEU A 22 -4.39 -7.60 7.24
CA LEU A 22 -3.35 -8.56 7.61
C LEU A 22 -2.33 -7.99 8.62
N GLN A 23 -2.51 -6.75 9.05
CA GLN A 23 -1.63 -6.06 9.99
C GLN A 23 -1.95 -6.41 11.45
N ASN A 24 -0.97 -6.22 12.33
CA ASN A 24 -1.20 -6.21 13.78
C ASN A 24 -1.78 -4.86 14.24
N SER A 25 -2.18 -4.79 15.52
CA SER A 25 -2.84 -3.61 16.10
C SER A 25 -2.04 -2.31 15.97
N PHE A 26 -0.71 -2.37 16.04
CA PHE A 26 0.14 -1.18 15.88
C PHE A 26 0.13 -0.67 14.44
N PHE A 27 0.41 -1.54 13.46
CA PHE A 27 0.46 -1.12 12.06
C PHE A 27 -0.91 -0.69 11.54
N THR A 28 -1.99 -1.30 12.03
CA THR A 28 -3.36 -0.83 11.74
C THR A 28 -3.58 0.59 12.24
N ALA A 29 -3.21 0.89 13.49
CA ALA A 29 -3.33 2.24 14.04
C ALA A 29 -2.44 3.25 13.29
N LEU A 30 -1.24 2.84 12.87
CA LEU A 30 -0.36 3.66 12.06
C LEU A 30 -0.98 3.99 10.69
N ALA A 31 -1.52 2.99 10.00
CA ALA A 31 -2.17 3.18 8.70
C ALA A 31 -3.42 4.08 8.79
N GLU A 32 -4.20 3.94 9.86
CA GLU A 32 -5.33 4.83 10.14
C GLU A 32 -4.87 6.26 10.44
N ALA A 33 -3.79 6.43 11.20
CA ALA A 33 -3.23 7.75 11.48
C ALA A 33 -2.70 8.43 10.21
N ILE A 34 -1.97 7.68 9.36
CA ILE A 34 -1.44 8.15 8.08
C ILE A 34 -2.59 8.56 7.15
N SER A 35 -3.62 7.71 7.01
CA SER A 35 -4.71 7.95 6.07
C SER A 35 -5.63 9.13 6.41
N ARG A 36 -5.63 9.55 7.69
CA ARG A 36 -6.40 10.70 8.18
C ARG A 36 -5.56 11.97 8.36
N ALA A 37 -4.24 11.87 8.26
CA ALA A 37 -3.35 12.99 8.52
C ALA A 37 -3.49 14.08 7.44
N ASP A 38 -3.52 15.34 7.87
CA ASP A 38 -3.29 16.48 6.99
C ASP A 38 -1.83 16.55 6.51
N ILE A 39 -1.53 17.46 5.59
CA ILE A 39 -0.20 17.60 4.99
C ILE A 39 0.91 17.79 6.04
N PHE A 40 0.66 18.57 7.10
CA PHE A 40 1.67 18.86 8.12
C PHE A 40 1.91 17.67 9.04
N ASN A 41 0.83 17.00 9.44
CA ASN A 41 0.92 15.81 10.29
C ASN A 41 1.49 14.62 9.52
N LEU A 42 1.16 14.49 8.23
CA LEU A 42 1.76 13.48 7.36
C LEU A 42 3.27 13.71 7.22
N ALA A 43 3.71 14.96 7.05
CA ALA A 43 5.14 15.30 7.03
C ALA A 43 5.87 15.02 8.35
N ARG A 44 5.16 15.05 9.49
CA ARG A 44 5.72 14.62 10.79
C ARG A 44 5.82 13.11 10.89
N LEU A 45 4.78 12.40 10.47
CA LEU A 45 4.76 10.94 10.43
C LEU A 45 5.86 10.42 9.51
N GLU A 46 6.11 11.07 8.38
CA GLU A 46 7.17 10.69 7.43
C GLU A 46 8.57 10.70 8.05
N LYS A 47 8.81 11.50 9.10
CA LYS A 47 10.10 11.49 9.80
C LYS A 47 10.31 10.24 10.64
N GLY A 48 9.24 9.63 11.12
CA GLY A 48 9.29 8.40 11.94
C GLY A 48 9.02 7.12 11.15
N PHE A 49 8.20 7.23 10.10
CA PHE A 49 7.69 6.13 9.27
C PHE A 49 7.78 6.52 7.79
N PRO A 50 8.99 6.75 7.26
CA PRO A 50 9.17 7.27 5.91
C PRO A 50 8.66 6.31 4.84
N GLU A 51 8.85 5.00 5.02
CA GLU A 51 8.47 3.98 4.04
C GLU A 51 6.95 3.88 3.93
N GLU A 52 6.25 3.80 5.06
CA GLU A 52 4.79 3.69 5.13
C GLU A 52 4.10 4.95 4.59
N VAL A 53 4.64 6.13 4.90
CA VAL A 53 4.08 7.39 4.40
C VAL A 53 4.31 7.55 2.91
N ARG A 54 5.49 7.17 2.39
CA ARG A 54 5.75 7.20 0.94
C ARG A 54 4.84 6.23 0.20
N ALA A 55 4.72 4.99 0.68
CA ALA A 55 3.82 4.01 0.09
C ALA A 55 2.35 4.48 0.11
N TYR A 56 1.92 5.15 1.18
CA TYR A 56 0.59 5.75 1.23
C TYR A 56 0.42 6.88 0.21
N ARG A 57 1.42 7.74 0.04
CA ARG A 57 1.40 8.80 -0.98
C ARG A 57 1.30 8.21 -2.39
N ASP A 58 2.11 7.19 -2.68
CA ASP A 58 2.08 6.53 -3.98
C ASP A 58 0.72 5.88 -4.23
N PHE A 59 0.19 5.14 -3.24
CA PHE A 59 -1.15 4.58 -3.26
C PHE A 59 -2.24 5.63 -3.51
N SER A 60 -2.11 6.83 -2.93
CA SER A 60 -3.15 7.88 -3.01
C SER A 60 -3.03 8.79 -4.23
N MET A 61 -1.83 8.93 -4.80
CA MET A 61 -1.52 9.99 -5.78
C MET A 61 -1.00 9.45 -7.12
N VAL A 62 -0.40 8.26 -7.15
CA VAL A 62 0.19 7.71 -8.37
C VAL A 62 -0.82 6.79 -9.04
N SER A 63 -1.40 7.28 -10.14
CA SER A 63 -2.32 6.50 -10.96
C SER A 63 -1.68 5.19 -11.43
N GLY A 64 -2.41 4.07 -11.30
CA GLY A 64 -1.94 2.74 -11.70
C GLY A 64 -1.03 2.05 -10.68
N TRP A 65 -0.56 2.74 -9.65
CA TRP A 65 0.35 2.15 -8.66
C TRP A 65 -0.31 0.96 -7.94
N TRP A 66 -1.57 1.10 -7.56
CA TRP A 66 -2.28 0.05 -6.84
C TRP A 66 -2.51 -1.19 -7.70
N GLU A 67 -2.85 -1.01 -8.98
CA GLU A 67 -3.00 -2.09 -9.94
C GLU A 67 -1.71 -2.89 -10.09
N GLU A 68 -0.57 -2.20 -10.25
CA GLU A 68 0.74 -2.83 -10.36
C GLU A 68 1.12 -3.60 -9.08
N VAL A 69 0.87 -3.02 -7.90
CA VAL A 69 1.11 -3.71 -6.63
C VAL A 69 0.22 -4.96 -6.49
N ARG A 70 -1.03 -4.89 -6.91
CA ARG A 70 -1.92 -6.06 -6.91
C ARG A 70 -1.47 -7.16 -7.88
N LYS A 71 -0.89 -6.80 -9.03
CA LYS A 71 -0.27 -7.76 -9.96
C LYS A 71 0.93 -8.44 -9.31
N LYS A 72 1.86 -7.66 -8.75
CA LYS A 72 3.05 -8.18 -8.03
C LYS A 72 2.65 -9.12 -6.89
N ALA A 73 1.61 -8.75 -6.13
CA ALA A 73 1.09 -9.56 -5.02
C ALA A 73 0.31 -10.81 -5.47
N GLY A 74 0.15 -11.04 -6.78
CA GLY A 74 -0.63 -12.16 -7.33
C GLY A 74 -2.14 -12.08 -7.06
N ILE A 75 -2.66 -10.90 -6.71
CA ILE A 75 -4.07 -10.67 -6.39
C ILE A 75 -4.91 -10.61 -7.66
N ILE A 76 -4.43 -9.89 -8.67
CA ILE A 76 -5.03 -9.84 -10.00
C ILE A 76 -4.11 -10.54 -10.99
N ARG A 77 -4.71 -11.24 -11.95
CA ARG A 77 -3.97 -11.79 -13.09
C ARG A 77 -3.84 -10.66 -14.12
N GLU A 78 -2.78 -10.68 -14.92
CA GLU A 78 -2.81 -9.96 -16.19
C GLU A 78 -3.98 -10.51 -16.98
N ASP A 79 -5.08 -9.75 -17.03
CA ASP A 79 -6.02 -9.92 -18.11
C ASP A 79 -5.24 -9.50 -19.35
N ASN A 80 -4.80 -10.50 -20.14
CA ASN A 80 -4.35 -10.28 -21.50
C ASN A 80 -5.35 -9.34 -22.15
N ASP A 81 -4.88 -8.15 -22.54
CA ASP A 81 -5.66 -7.19 -23.30
C ASP A 81 -6.51 -7.95 -24.31
N ALA A 82 -7.82 -7.86 -24.08
CA ALA A 82 -8.80 -8.45 -24.95
C ALA A 82 -8.48 -7.98 -26.37
N LYS A 83 -8.14 -8.94 -27.23
CA LYS A 83 -8.22 -8.78 -28.67
C LYS A 83 -9.54 -8.08 -29.01
N ALA A 84 -9.46 -6.88 -29.55
CA ALA A 84 -10.49 -6.27 -30.39
C ALA A 84 -9.82 -5.28 -31.34
#